data_AF-A0A3B8Q8T0-F1
#
_entry.id   AF-A0A3B8Q8T0-F1
#
_cell.length_a   1.000
_cell.length_b   1.000
_cell.length_c   1.000
_cell.angle_alpha   90.00
_cell.angle_beta   90.00
_cell.angle_gamma   90.00
#
_symmetry.space_group_name_H-M   'P 1'
#
loop_
_entity.id
_entity.type
_entity.pdbx_description
1 polymer ?
#
loop_
_entity_poly.entity_id
_entity_poly.type
_entity_poly.pdbx_seq_one_letter_code
_entity_poly.pdbx_strand_id
1 'polypeptide(L)'
;MSVELDSDLAKSASVKTTVDIPTQELEDLLKFTQAPTKREAIVAAIVDFNRRKRMADLVKFSGCSETMMTNEEIEALEAQEFRQQSP
;
A
#
# COMPACT_ATOMS: atom_id res chain seq x y z
N MET A 1 18.14 25.64 0.16
CA MET A 1 18.93 24.76 1.04
C MET A 1 17.99 23.66 1.47
N SER A 2 18.17 22.48 0.88
CA SER A 2 17.22 21.37 0.98
C SER A 2 17.07 20.92 2.43
N VAL A 3 15.84 20.82 2.89
CA VAL A 3 15.49 20.16 4.14
C VAL A 3 15.69 18.67 3.95
N GLU A 4 16.82 18.17 4.44
CA GLU A 4 17.07 16.74 4.65
C GLU A 4 16.21 16.27 5.84
N LEU A 5 14.89 16.20 5.66
CA LEU A 5 13.97 15.62 6.63
C LEU A 5 13.27 14.43 5.96
N ASP A 6 13.93 13.27 5.91
CA ASP A 6 13.23 12.00 5.64
C ASP A 6 14.03 10.73 6.01
N SER A 7 15.27 10.81 6.52
CA SER A 7 16.14 9.62 6.63
C SER A 7 16.14 8.91 7.99
N ASP A 8 15.56 9.49 9.05
CA ASP A 8 15.69 8.95 10.41
C ASP A 8 14.41 8.40 11.05
N LEU A 9 13.23 8.58 10.46
CA LEU A 9 11.97 8.09 11.05
C LEU A 9 11.73 6.58 10.85
N ALA A 10 12.48 5.92 9.97
CA ALA A 10 12.30 4.50 9.64
C ALA A 10 13.16 3.51 10.45
N LYS A 11 14.05 3.99 11.34
CA LYS A 11 15.04 3.13 12.03
C LYS A 11 14.50 2.35 13.24
N SER A 12 13.26 2.56 13.72
CA SER A 12 12.82 2.05 15.02
C SER A 12 11.87 0.83 15.01
N ALA A 13 11.44 0.31 13.86
CA ALA A 13 10.48 -0.81 13.80
C ALA A 13 10.83 -1.92 12.79
N SER A 14 12.11 -2.34 12.70
CA SER A 14 12.49 -3.50 11.87
C SER A 14 13.07 -4.63 12.71
N VAL A 15 12.54 -5.84 12.53
CA VAL A 15 13.04 -7.07 13.16
C VAL A 15 14.01 -7.75 12.19
N LYS A 16 15.15 -8.22 12.71
CA LYS A 16 16.07 -9.06 11.94
C LYS A 16 15.63 -10.51 12.08
N THR A 17 15.41 -11.16 10.95
CA THR A 17 15.03 -12.58 10.91
C THR A 17 16.02 -13.32 10.02
N THR A 18 16.51 -14.46 10.49
CA THR A 18 17.34 -15.36 9.69
C THR A 18 16.43 -16.41 9.07
N VAL A 19 16.45 -16.52 7.75
CA VAL A 19 15.68 -17.50 6.98
C VAL A 19 16.59 -18.10 5.91
N ASP A 20 16.47 -19.40 5.70
CA ASP A 20 17.16 -20.08 4.59
C ASP A 20 16.30 -19.95 3.33
N ILE A 21 16.88 -19.36 2.28
CA ILE A 21 16.21 -19.12 1.00
C ILE A 21 16.96 -19.91 -0.07
N PRO A 22 16.28 -20.73 -0.89
CA PRO A 22 16.91 -21.41 -2.01
C PRO A 22 17.61 -20.42 -2.94
N THR A 23 18.83 -20.74 -3.39
CA THR A 23 19.64 -19.85 -4.22
C THR A 23 18.91 -19.41 -5.49
N GLN A 24 18.23 -20.34 -6.15
CA GLN A 24 17.48 -20.07 -7.39
C GLN A 24 16.35 -19.06 -7.16
N GLU A 25 15.57 -19.22 -6.09
CA GLU A 25 14.50 -18.29 -5.73
C GLU A 25 15.03 -16.89 -5.41
N LEU A 26 16.19 -16.81 -4.75
CA LEU A 26 16.83 -15.52 -4.45
C LEU A 26 17.37 -14.83 -5.71
N GLU A 27 17.92 -15.59 -6.65
CA GLU A 27 18.39 -15.07 -7.95
C GLU A 27 17.23 -14.56 -8.80
N ASP A 28 16.14 -15.33 -8.89
CA ASP A 28 14.92 -14.92 -9.59
C ASP A 28 14.31 -13.69 -8.94
N LEU A 29 14.27 -13.64 -7.60
CA LEU A 29 13.77 -12.46 -6.90
C LEU A 29 14.59 -11.22 -7.25
N LEU A 30 15.92 -11.30 -7.21
CA LEU A 30 16.81 -10.19 -7.59
C LEU A 30 16.59 -9.76 -9.04
N LYS A 31 16.38 -10.72 -9.96
CA LYS A 31 16.08 -10.44 -11.37
C LYS A 31 14.74 -9.72 -11.54
N PHE A 32 13.71 -10.13 -10.81
CA PHE A 32 12.38 -9.54 -10.91
C PHE A 32 12.30 -8.17 -10.23
N THR A 33 12.94 -7.99 -9.08
CA THR A 33 12.91 -6.71 -8.36
C THR A 33 13.96 -5.73 -8.87
N GLN A 34 14.97 -6.19 -9.62
CA GLN A 34 16.14 -5.41 -10.04
C GLN A 34 16.86 -4.71 -8.88
N ALA A 35 16.74 -5.27 -7.67
CA ALA A 35 17.24 -4.61 -6.47
C ALA A 35 18.77 -4.80 -6.35
N PRO A 36 19.50 -3.78 -5.89
CA PRO A 36 20.96 -3.83 -5.77
C PRO A 36 21.41 -4.76 -4.63
N THR A 37 20.54 -5.06 -3.66
CA THR A 37 20.88 -5.92 -2.51
C THR A 37 19.83 -6.99 -2.25
N LYS A 38 20.27 -8.13 -1.71
CA LYS A 38 19.41 -9.24 -1.26
C LYS A 38 18.35 -8.77 -0.27
N ARG A 39 18.72 -7.91 0.69
CA ARG A 39 17.78 -7.36 1.68
C ARG A 39 16.68 -6.55 1.01
N GLU A 40 17.04 -5.66 0.10
CA GLU A 40 16.08 -4.79 -0.58
C GLU A 40 15.13 -5.59 -1.46
N ALA A 41 15.64 -6.59 -2.18
CA ALA A 41 14.82 -7.53 -2.95
C ALA A 41 13.75 -8.23 -2.07
N ILE A 42 14.17 -8.71 -0.89
CA ILE A 42 13.28 -9.39 0.06
C ILE A 42 12.25 -8.44 0.65
N VAL A 43 12.65 -7.23 1.03
CA VAL A 43 11.72 -6.21 1.54
C VAL A 43 10.68 -5.87 0.46
N ALA A 44 11.11 -5.67 -0.80
CA ALA A 44 10.21 -5.41 -1.91
C ALA A 44 9.22 -6.56 -2.13
N ALA A 45 9.69 -7.82 -2.08
CA ALA A 45 8.85 -9.01 -2.19
C ALA A 45 7.75 -9.06 -1.13
N ILE A 46 8.11 -8.78 0.13
CA ILE A 46 7.18 -8.78 1.27
C ILE A 46 6.12 -7.69 1.10
N VAL A 47 6.53 -6.48 0.68
CA VAL A 47 5.61 -5.37 0.43
C VAL A 47 4.62 -5.71 -0.67
N ASP A 48 5.11 -6.25 -1.79
CA ASP A 48 4.26 -6.66 -2.92
C ASP A 48 3.28 -7.77 -2.53
N PHE A 49 3.76 -8.81 -1.84
CA PHE A 49 2.92 -9.90 -1.36
C PHE A 49 1.78 -9.38 -0.47
N ASN A 50 2.11 -8.53 0.50
CA ASN A 50 1.11 -7.96 1.41
C ASN A 50 0.14 -7.05 0.66
N ARG A 51 0.60 -6.27 -0.32
CA ARG A 51 -0.28 -5.46 -1.17
C ARG A 51 -1.28 -6.34 -1.92
N ARG A 52 -0.83 -7.42 -2.55
CA ARG A 52 -1.71 -8.37 -3.25
C ARG A 52 -2.72 -9.04 -2.33
N LYS A 53 -2.30 -9.42 -1.11
CA LYS A 53 -3.22 -9.99 -0.10
C LYS A 53 -4.27 -8.99 0.37
N ARG A 54 -3.87 -7.75 0.67
CA ARG A 54 -4.82 -6.68 1.01
C ARG A 54 -5.83 -6.43 -0.12
N MET A 55 -5.38 -6.40 -1.38
CA MET A 55 -6.28 -6.28 -2.53
C MET A 55 -7.26 -7.46 -2.62
N ALA A 56 -6.78 -8.69 -2.45
CA ALA A 56 -7.63 -9.88 -2.45
C ALA A 56 -8.66 -9.85 -1.31
N ASP A 57 -8.31 -9.32 -0.14
CA ASP A 57 -9.25 -9.14 0.96
C ASP A 57 -10.31 -8.08 0.65
N LEU A 58 -9.96 -6.98 -0.01
CA LEU A 58 -10.94 -5.97 -0.43
C LEU A 58 -11.95 -6.51 -1.45
N VAL A 59 -11.52 -7.39 -2.35
CA VAL A 59 -12.41 -8.03 -3.32
C VAL A 59 -13.54 -8.81 -2.64
N LYS A 60 -13.36 -9.30 -1.41
CA LYS A 60 -14.44 -9.97 -0.64
C LYS A 60 -15.62 -9.05 -0.35
N PHE A 61 -15.40 -7.73 -0.32
CA PHE A 61 -16.44 -6.73 -0.10
C PHE A 61 -17.01 -6.17 -1.41
N SER A 62 -16.51 -6.64 -2.57
CA SER A 62 -17.03 -6.25 -3.87
C SER A 62 -18.49 -6.69 -4.02
N GLY A 63 -19.39 -5.73 -4.20
CA GLY A 63 -20.84 -5.99 -4.30
C GLY A 63 -21.58 -6.13 -2.96
N CYS A 64 -20.89 -6.02 -1.82
CA CYS A 64 -21.53 -6.05 -0.50
C CYS A 64 -21.99 -4.68 0.01
N SER A 65 -21.72 -3.60 -0.75
CA SER A 65 -22.20 -2.27 -0.37
C SER A 65 -23.65 -2.10 -0.82
N GLU A 66 -24.58 -2.42 0.08
CA GLU A 66 -26.03 -2.26 -0.16
C GLU A 66 -26.48 -0.80 -0.07
N THR A 67 -25.65 0.07 0.49
CA THR A 67 -25.97 1.47 0.79
C THR A 67 -25.05 2.46 0.08
N MET A 68 -24.36 2.03 -0.98
CA MET A 68 -23.47 2.94 -1.70
C MET A 68 -24.31 4.02 -2.40
N MET A 69 -24.05 5.28 -2.08
CA MET A 69 -24.74 6.40 -2.72
C MET A 69 -24.38 6.47 -4.20
N THR A 70 -25.37 6.74 -5.04
CA THR A 70 -25.18 7.03 -6.46
C THR A 70 -24.49 8.39 -6.63
N ASN A 71 -23.88 8.60 -7.80
CA ASN A 71 -23.22 9.88 -8.10
C ASN A 71 -24.18 11.07 -7.97
N GLU A 72 -25.44 10.90 -8.38
CA GLU A 72 -26.48 11.92 -8.27
C GLU A 72 -26.83 12.25 -6.81
N GLU A 73 -26.86 11.25 -5.93
CA GLU A 73 -27.11 11.45 -4.50
C GLU A 73 -25.94 12.16 -3.81
N ILE A 74 -24.71 11.90 -4.24
CA ILE A 74 -23.49 12.58 -3.76
C ILE A 74 -23.51 14.05 -4.19
N GLU A 75 -23.75 14.33 -5.46
CA GLU A 75 -23.82 15.70 -5.98
C GLU A 75 -24.95 16.51 -5.30
N ALA A 76 -26.08 15.86 -5.01
CA ALA A 76 -27.19 16.49 -4.28
C ALA A 76 -26.81 16.81 -2.82
N LEU A 77 -26.08 15.93 -2.14
CA LEU A 77 -25.54 16.21 -0.79
C LEU A 77 -24.54 17.36 -0.81
N GLU A 78 -23.57 17.34 -1.73
CA GLU A 78 -22.55 18.40 -1.86
C GLU A 78 -23.21 19.76 -2.15
N ALA A 79 -24.21 19.80 -3.02
CA ALA A 79 -24.97 21.02 -3.30
C ALA A 79 -25.84 21.50 -2.11
N GLN A 80 -26.28 20.59 -1.24
CA GLN A 80 -26.95 20.96 0.02
C GLN A 80 -25.96 21.51 1.04
N GLU A 81 -24.81 20.85 1.23
CA GLU A 81 -23.76 21.30 2.15
C GLU A 81 -23.19 22.67 1.73
N PHE A 82 -22.95 22.88 0.44
CA PHE A 82 -22.48 24.15 -0.09
C PHE A 82 -23.49 25.30 0.16
N ARG A 83 -24.79 25.02 0.07
CA ARG A 83 -25.85 26.01 0.39
C ARG A 83 -25.96 26.31 1.88
N GLN A 84 -25.63 25.36 2.74
CA GLN A 84 -25.67 25.54 4.20
C GLN A 84 -24.42 26.26 4.74
N GLN A 85 -23.30 26.19 4.02
CA GLN A 85 -22.04 26.85 4.40
C GLN A 85 -21.88 28.27 3.85
N SER A 86 -22.79 28.73 2.97
CA SER A 86 -22.81 30.10 2.48
C SER A 86 -23.76 30.95 3.34
N PRO A 87 -23.27 31.91 4.15
CA PRO A 87 -24.11 32.89 4.85
C PRO A 87 -24.77 33.88 3.89
#